data_AF-A0A5N8YL89-F1
#
_entry.id   AF-A0A5N8YL89-F1
#
_cell.length_a   1.000
_cell.length_b   1.000
_cell.length_c   1.000
_cell.angle_alpha   90.00
_cell.angle_beta   90.00
_cell.angle_gamma   90.00
#
_symmetry.space_group_name_H-M   'P 1'
#
loop_
_entity.id
_entity.type
_entity.pdbx_description
1 polymer ?
#
loop_
_entity_poly.entity_id
_entity_poly.type
_entity_poly.pdbx_seq_one_letter_code
_entity_poly.pdbx_strand_id
1 'polypeptide(L)'
;MASYLLVHGSYQGAWIWKPTAQKLREAGETVYVPTLDGCGERSSAIRPGITITSQAREISDMMFYEDLDDVILVATSTGGLVVCVAASMSRERVSKVVFVDALAPQPGEKVTDIVKRNPNTPRVTTDLTEGPSKEELEERLFGELDPELKSWAVERVTMHPIEAKDQPGALDEFWAQDWSTTVVRCKMSANPPLDHQRRTADKLNATWHELDAGHYPMLSHPDELSDILLGLK
;
A
#
# COMPACT_ATOMS: atom_id res chain seq x y z
N MET A 1 -9.96 -20.61 -4.60
CA MET A 1 -9.68 -20.04 -3.27
C MET A 1 -8.22 -19.66 -3.27
N ALA A 2 -7.97 -18.36 -3.33
CA ALA A 2 -6.66 -17.74 -3.26
C ALA A 2 -6.53 -17.00 -1.92
N SER A 3 -5.29 -16.78 -1.50
CA SER A 3 -4.96 -16.01 -0.29
C SER A 3 -4.54 -14.61 -0.67
N TYR A 4 -5.37 -13.61 -0.33
CA TYR A 4 -5.05 -12.19 -0.50
C TYR A 4 -4.45 -11.64 0.78
N LEU A 5 -3.32 -10.95 0.67
CA LEU A 5 -2.72 -10.20 1.76
C LEU A 5 -2.66 -8.72 1.36
N LEU A 6 -3.52 -7.91 1.99
CA LEU A 6 -3.75 -6.51 1.65
C LEU A 6 -2.94 -5.59 2.57
N VAL A 7 -1.94 -4.91 2.02
CA VAL A 7 -0.99 -4.06 2.75
C VAL A 7 -1.31 -2.58 2.53
N HIS A 8 -1.52 -1.86 3.63
CA HIS A 8 -1.84 -0.44 3.62
C HIS A 8 -0.59 0.44 3.44
N GLY A 9 -0.80 1.71 3.12
CA GLY A 9 0.25 2.73 3.02
C GLY A 9 0.40 3.58 4.28
N SER A 10 1.10 4.70 4.15
CA SER A 10 1.36 5.61 5.25
C SER A 10 0.07 6.21 5.82
N TYR A 11 0.09 6.46 7.13
CA TYR A 11 -1.00 7.06 7.91
C TYR A 11 -2.26 6.19 8.09
N GLN A 12 -2.27 4.99 7.51
CA GLN A 12 -3.40 4.07 7.49
C GLN A 12 -3.23 2.94 8.50
N GLY A 13 -4.17 2.00 8.49
CA GLY A 13 -4.10 0.70 9.13
C GLY A 13 -4.93 -0.29 8.31
N ALA A 14 -5.18 -1.49 8.83
CA ALA A 14 -6.02 -2.48 8.16
C ALA A 14 -7.41 -1.95 7.77
N TRP A 15 -7.91 -0.95 8.51
CA TRP A 15 -9.19 -0.31 8.25
C TRP A 15 -9.37 0.22 6.82
N ILE A 16 -8.30 0.62 6.14
CA ILE A 16 -8.39 1.18 4.78
C ILE A 16 -8.97 0.15 3.80
N TRP A 17 -8.67 -1.13 4.00
CA TRP A 17 -9.10 -2.20 3.11
C TRP A 17 -10.45 -2.80 3.50
N LYS A 18 -11.11 -2.32 4.55
CA LYS A 18 -12.29 -2.96 5.13
C LYS A 18 -13.39 -3.29 4.10
N PRO A 19 -13.81 -2.35 3.21
CA PRO A 19 -14.86 -2.64 2.23
C PRO A 19 -14.43 -3.67 1.18
N THR A 20 -13.24 -3.51 0.58
CA THR A 20 -12.70 -4.48 -0.39
C THR A 20 -12.47 -5.86 0.22
N ALA A 21 -11.91 -5.93 1.44
CA ALA A 21 -11.68 -7.20 2.13
C ALA A 21 -12.98 -7.93 2.44
N GLN A 22 -14.06 -7.21 2.77
CA GLN A 22 -15.38 -7.79 2.94
C GLN A 22 -15.87 -8.46 1.64
N LYS A 23 -15.78 -7.76 0.51
CA LYS A 23 -16.23 -8.29 -0.80
C LYS A 23 -15.43 -9.51 -1.24
N LEU A 24 -14.11 -9.49 -1.07
CA LEU A 24 -13.26 -10.64 -1.36
C LEU A 24 -13.62 -11.86 -0.50
N ARG A 25 -13.93 -11.66 0.79
CA ARG A 25 -14.38 -12.73 1.68
C ARG A 25 -15.77 -13.26 1.30
N GLU A 26 -16.70 -12.38 0.93
CA GLU A 26 -18.03 -12.75 0.43
C GLU A 26 -17.96 -13.58 -0.86
N ALA A 27 -16.92 -13.36 -1.68
CA ALA A 27 -16.61 -14.17 -2.85
C ALA A 27 -15.95 -15.53 -2.51
N GLY A 28 -15.72 -15.84 -1.23
CA GLY A 28 -15.15 -17.11 -0.76
C GLY A 28 -13.61 -17.15 -0.71
N GLU A 29 -12.95 -15.99 -0.77
CA GLU A 29 -11.49 -15.91 -0.70
C GLU A 29 -10.96 -15.81 0.72
N THR A 30 -9.73 -16.28 0.91
CA THR A 30 -8.99 -16.07 2.17
C THR A 30 -8.36 -14.69 2.11
N VAL A 31 -8.65 -13.84 3.10
CA VAL A 31 -8.19 -12.43 3.08
C VAL A 31 -7.59 -12.02 4.40
N TYR A 32 -6.30 -11.71 4.34
CA TYR A 32 -5.50 -11.15 5.41
C TYR A 32 -5.29 -9.66 5.19
N VAL A 33 -5.46 -8.88 6.25
CA VAL A 33 -5.35 -7.42 6.20
C VAL A 33 -4.57 -6.95 7.43
N PRO A 34 -3.24 -7.16 7.46
CA PRO A 34 -2.44 -6.77 8.61
C PRO A 34 -2.32 -5.24 8.71
N THR A 35 -2.31 -4.73 9.94
CA THR A 35 -1.84 -3.38 10.24
C THR A 35 -0.34 -3.42 10.47
N LEU A 36 0.40 -2.62 9.71
CA LEU A 36 1.86 -2.49 9.83
C LEU A 36 2.26 -1.93 11.20
N ASP A 37 3.43 -2.34 11.69
CA ASP A 37 3.98 -1.86 12.97
C ASP A 37 4.00 -0.32 13.06
N GLY A 38 3.63 0.19 14.24
CA GLY A 38 3.52 1.64 14.51
C GLY A 38 2.36 2.37 13.83
N CYS A 39 1.44 1.66 13.16
CA CYS A 39 0.31 2.27 12.43
C CYS A 39 -1.05 1.84 13.00
N GLY A 40 -2.12 2.58 12.72
CA GLY A 40 -3.50 2.21 13.08
C GLY A 40 -3.67 1.88 14.57
N GLU A 41 -4.30 0.75 14.88
CA GLU A 41 -4.48 0.26 16.26
C GLU A 41 -3.16 -0.11 16.95
N ARG A 42 -2.05 -0.20 16.22
CA ARG A 42 -0.69 -0.44 16.72
C ARG A 42 0.11 0.86 16.91
N SER A 43 -0.50 2.03 16.70
CA SER A 43 0.17 3.34 16.82
C SER A 43 0.74 3.63 18.22
N SER A 44 0.18 3.04 19.27
CA SER A 44 0.69 3.16 20.64
C SER A 44 2.01 2.40 20.87
N ALA A 45 2.38 1.47 19.97
CA ALA A 45 3.61 0.69 20.05
C ALA A 45 4.80 1.36 19.31
N ILE A 46 4.65 2.64 18.95
CA ILE A 46 5.68 3.40 18.24
C ILE A 46 7.00 3.45 19.03
N ARG A 47 8.10 3.18 18.34
CA ARG A 47 9.47 3.15 18.88
C ARG A 47 10.50 3.32 17.74
N PRO A 48 11.76 3.66 18.05
CA PRO A 48 12.85 3.62 17.07
C PRO A 48 13.01 2.22 16.44
N GLY A 49 13.51 2.17 15.20
CA GLY A 49 13.77 0.92 14.48
C GLY A 49 12.60 0.39 13.63
N ILE A 50 11.45 1.08 13.59
CA ILE A 50 10.35 0.72 12.70
C ILE A 50 10.66 1.26 11.29
N THR A 51 11.05 0.35 10.40
CA THR A 51 11.48 0.61 9.03
C THR A 51 10.59 -0.11 8.01
N ILE A 52 10.72 0.23 6.73
CA ILE A 52 10.08 -0.54 5.64
C ILE A 52 10.52 -2.01 5.70
N THR A 53 11.80 -2.29 5.95
CA THR A 53 12.34 -3.65 6.01
C THR A 53 11.82 -4.42 7.23
N SER A 54 11.67 -3.78 8.39
CA SER A 54 11.09 -4.45 9.57
C SER A 54 9.60 -4.72 9.40
N GLN A 55 8.86 -3.78 8.82
CA GLN A 55 7.45 -3.97 8.45
C GLN A 55 7.29 -5.09 7.40
N ALA A 56 8.15 -5.13 6.38
CA ALA A 56 8.16 -6.18 5.38
C ALA A 56 8.49 -7.56 5.97
N ARG A 57 9.38 -7.59 6.97
CA ARG A 57 9.65 -8.81 7.73
C ARG A 57 8.41 -9.30 8.48
N GLU A 58 7.63 -8.42 9.11
CA GLU A 58 6.36 -8.85 9.75
C GLU A 58 5.39 -9.47 8.73
N ILE A 59 5.32 -8.95 7.50
CA ILE A 59 4.50 -9.54 6.43
C ILE A 59 5.04 -10.90 5.97
N SER A 60 6.36 -11.02 5.81
CA SER A 60 7.02 -12.28 5.47
C SER A 60 6.83 -13.34 6.55
N ASP A 61 7.05 -12.97 7.82
CA ASP A 61 6.85 -13.83 8.98
C ASP A 61 5.38 -14.26 9.08
N MET A 62 4.43 -13.37 8.82
CA MET A 62 3.01 -13.71 8.77
C MET A 62 2.71 -14.78 7.73
N MET A 63 3.26 -14.67 6.51
CA MET A 63 3.10 -15.72 5.49
C MET A 63 3.69 -17.06 5.94
N PHE A 64 4.81 -17.04 6.67
CA PHE A 64 5.40 -18.25 7.23
C PHE A 64 4.55 -18.88 8.34
N TYR A 65 4.16 -18.10 9.37
CA TYR A 65 3.47 -18.62 10.55
C TYR A 65 2.01 -19.00 10.31
N GLU A 66 1.39 -18.44 9.28
CA GLU A 66 0.04 -18.81 8.85
C GLU A 66 0.05 -19.90 7.75
N ASP A 67 1.21 -20.49 7.43
CA ASP A 67 1.40 -21.49 6.37
C ASP A 67 0.79 -21.02 5.02
N LEU A 68 1.01 -19.76 4.67
CA LEU A 68 0.48 -19.17 3.44
C LEU A 68 1.37 -19.50 2.26
N ASP A 69 0.77 -20.06 1.21
CA ASP A 69 1.35 -20.29 -0.10
C ASP A 69 0.40 -19.75 -1.18
N ASP A 70 0.90 -19.58 -2.40
CA ASP A 70 0.14 -19.04 -3.54
C ASP A 70 -0.49 -17.66 -3.25
N VAL A 71 0.23 -16.81 -2.50
CA VAL A 71 -0.25 -15.53 -1.97
C VAL A 71 -0.29 -14.45 -3.05
N ILE A 72 -1.42 -13.77 -3.16
CA ILE A 72 -1.58 -12.52 -3.91
C ILE A 72 -1.32 -11.36 -2.94
N LEU A 73 -0.13 -10.77 -3.03
CA LEU A 73 0.23 -9.56 -2.28
C LEU A 73 -0.37 -8.34 -2.97
N VAL A 74 -1.21 -7.59 -2.26
CA VAL A 74 -1.83 -6.36 -2.77
C VAL A 74 -1.38 -5.19 -1.92
N ALA A 75 -0.87 -4.14 -2.54
CA ALA A 75 -0.41 -2.95 -1.83
C ALA A 75 -1.04 -1.68 -2.38
N THR A 76 -1.15 -0.68 -1.52
CA THR A 76 -1.47 0.69 -1.90
C THR A 76 -0.43 1.67 -1.39
N SER A 77 -0.23 2.78 -2.10
CA SER A 77 0.68 3.86 -1.72
C SER A 77 2.07 3.34 -1.29
N THR A 78 2.63 3.83 -0.18
CA THR A 78 3.93 3.36 0.37
C THR A 78 3.94 1.89 0.81
N GLY A 79 2.77 1.25 0.96
CA GLY A 79 2.67 -0.20 1.19
C GLY A 79 3.31 -1.00 0.04
N GLY A 80 3.44 -0.42 -1.15
CA GLY A 80 4.15 -1.03 -2.26
C GLY A 80 5.63 -1.28 -1.96
N LEU A 81 6.31 -0.40 -1.21
CA LEU A 81 7.70 -0.63 -0.80
C LEU A 81 7.80 -1.84 0.15
N VAL A 82 6.88 -1.93 1.11
CA VAL A 82 6.79 -3.04 2.06
C VAL A 82 6.54 -4.35 1.31
N VAL A 83 5.60 -4.36 0.36
CA VAL A 83 5.30 -5.53 -0.46
C VAL A 83 6.46 -5.95 -1.35
N CYS A 84 7.20 -5.02 -1.97
CA CYS A 84 8.38 -5.38 -2.76
C CYS A 84 9.42 -6.13 -1.91
N VAL A 85 9.70 -5.64 -0.71
CA VAL A 85 10.66 -6.25 0.21
C VAL A 85 10.14 -7.59 0.73
N ALA A 86 8.87 -7.64 1.16
CA ALA A 86 8.25 -8.86 1.70
C ALA A 86 8.15 -9.96 0.65
N ALA A 87 7.81 -9.60 -0.59
CA ALA A 87 7.76 -10.54 -1.70
C ALA A 87 9.13 -11.18 -1.94
N SER A 88 10.19 -10.37 -1.90
CA SER A 88 11.57 -10.85 -2.07
C SER A 88 12.00 -11.80 -0.95
N MET A 89 11.57 -11.55 0.29
CA MET A 89 11.87 -12.40 1.45
C MET A 89 11.14 -13.75 1.42
N SER A 90 10.02 -13.85 0.71
CA SER A 90 9.15 -15.03 0.66
C SER A 90 8.78 -15.39 -0.77
N ARG A 91 9.76 -15.36 -1.68
CA ARG A 91 9.55 -15.48 -3.12
C ARG A 91 8.73 -16.72 -3.49
N GLU A 92 8.99 -17.83 -2.82
CA GLU A 92 8.36 -19.13 -3.03
C GLU A 92 6.88 -19.17 -2.62
N ARG A 93 6.43 -18.24 -1.76
CA ARG A 93 5.06 -18.15 -1.27
C ARG A 93 4.19 -17.21 -2.09
N VAL A 94 4.78 -16.34 -2.88
CA VAL A 94 4.09 -15.27 -3.60
C VAL A 94 3.83 -15.66 -5.04
N SER A 95 2.55 -15.73 -5.40
CA SER A 95 2.10 -16.03 -6.76
C SER A 95 1.94 -14.77 -7.61
N LYS A 96 1.52 -13.67 -6.99
CA LYS A 96 1.27 -12.40 -7.69
C LYS A 96 1.50 -11.20 -6.79
N VAL A 97 1.95 -10.11 -7.39
CA VAL A 97 2.08 -8.79 -6.75
C VAL A 97 1.15 -7.80 -7.45
N VAL A 98 0.35 -7.08 -6.67
CA VAL A 98 -0.65 -6.12 -7.18
C VAL A 98 -0.41 -4.75 -6.58
N PHE A 99 -0.15 -3.78 -7.44
CA PHE A 99 0.04 -2.38 -7.06
C PHE A 99 -1.24 -1.59 -7.34
N VAL A 100 -1.98 -1.22 -6.28
CA VAL A 100 -3.20 -0.40 -6.35
C VAL A 100 -2.85 1.03 -5.99
N ASP A 101 -2.62 1.85 -7.02
CA ASP A 101 -2.13 3.22 -6.90
C ASP A 101 -0.92 3.33 -5.94
N ALA A 102 0.03 2.39 -6.11
CA ALA A 102 1.11 2.15 -5.17
C ALA A 102 2.49 2.61 -5.66
N LEU A 103 3.38 2.85 -4.71
CA LEU A 103 4.77 3.20 -4.95
C LEU A 103 5.61 1.94 -5.08
N ALA A 104 6.45 1.92 -6.11
CA ALA A 104 7.46 0.89 -6.34
C ALA A 104 8.70 1.56 -6.94
N PRO A 105 9.47 2.34 -6.15
CA PRO A 105 10.66 3.01 -6.66
C PRO A 105 11.62 2.03 -7.34
N GLN A 106 12.10 2.35 -8.54
CA GLN A 106 13.10 1.55 -9.24
C GLN A 106 14.51 1.75 -8.63
N PRO A 107 15.49 0.88 -8.93
CA PRO A 107 16.83 1.02 -8.39
C PRO A 107 17.41 2.43 -8.61
N GLY A 108 17.86 3.05 -7.53
CA GLY A 108 18.40 4.41 -7.52
C GLY A 108 17.36 5.52 -7.33
N GLU A 109 16.06 5.23 -7.35
CA GLU A 109 15.00 6.21 -7.12
C GLU A 109 14.63 6.33 -5.63
N LYS A 110 14.18 7.51 -5.23
CA LYS A 110 13.58 7.76 -3.93
C LYS A 110 12.10 8.06 -4.03
N VAL A 111 11.36 7.87 -2.95
CA VAL A 111 9.93 8.27 -2.89
C VAL A 111 9.78 9.77 -3.15
N THR A 112 10.76 10.58 -2.71
CA THR A 112 10.79 12.03 -2.97
C THR A 112 11.07 12.41 -4.42
N ASP A 113 11.61 11.49 -5.23
CA ASP A 113 11.76 11.68 -6.67
C ASP A 113 10.41 11.52 -7.40
N ILE A 114 9.53 10.67 -6.85
CA ILE A 114 8.25 10.28 -7.44
C ILE A 114 7.09 11.15 -6.92
N VAL A 115 6.94 11.27 -5.60
CA VAL A 115 5.87 12.00 -4.95
C VAL A 115 6.35 13.42 -4.65
N LYS A 116 5.96 14.36 -5.51
CA LYS A 116 6.28 15.78 -5.32
C LYS A 116 5.27 16.41 -4.38
N ARG A 117 5.74 16.79 -3.19
CA ARG A 117 4.97 17.56 -2.21
C ARG A 117 5.38 19.02 -2.23
N ASN A 118 4.42 19.91 -1.96
CA ASN A 118 4.74 21.31 -1.71
C ASN A 118 5.50 21.40 -0.37
N PRO A 119 6.71 21.97 -0.33
CA PRO A 119 7.50 22.06 0.90
C PRO A 119 6.85 22.92 1.99
N ASN A 120 5.88 23.76 1.63
CA ASN A 120 5.12 24.59 2.58
C ASN A 120 3.87 23.89 3.14
N THR A 121 3.58 22.65 2.74
CA THR A 121 2.45 21.90 3.30
C THR A 121 2.70 21.62 4.79
N PRO A 122 1.81 22.07 5.69
CA PRO A 122 1.98 21.88 7.13
C PRO A 122 2.02 20.40 7.49
N ARG A 123 3.00 20.03 8.34
CA ARG A 123 3.12 18.68 8.87
C ARG A 123 3.16 18.70 10.39
N VAL A 124 2.66 17.63 10.97
CA VAL A 124 2.93 17.31 12.37
C VAL A 124 4.13 16.37 12.38
N THR A 125 5.10 16.64 13.24
CA THR A 125 6.28 15.80 13.41
C THR A 125 6.61 15.69 14.90
N THR A 126 7.00 14.49 15.32
CA THR A 126 7.54 14.16 16.63
C THR A 126 8.91 13.51 16.45
N ASP A 127 9.56 13.11 17.56
CA ASP A 127 10.83 12.38 17.50
C ASP A 127 10.73 11.00 16.83
N LEU A 128 9.51 10.43 16.73
CA LEU A 128 9.29 9.07 16.21
C LEU A 128 8.33 9.01 15.02
N THR A 129 7.50 10.02 14.83
CA THR A 129 6.43 9.99 13.84
C THR A 129 6.27 11.28 13.06
N GLU A 130 5.72 11.16 11.87
CA GLU A 130 5.37 12.28 11.01
C GLU A 130 4.03 12.04 10.31
N GLY A 131 3.32 13.12 9.98
CA GLY A 131 1.98 13.01 9.43
C GLY A 131 1.43 14.32 8.89
N PRO A 132 0.34 14.23 8.11
CA PRO A 132 -0.37 15.39 7.59
C PRO A 132 -1.08 16.16 8.71
N SER A 133 -1.32 17.46 8.50
CA SER A 133 -2.29 18.19 9.32
C SER A 133 -3.72 17.70 9.04
N LYS A 134 -4.68 18.05 9.91
CA LYS A 134 -6.10 17.72 9.69
C LYS A 134 -6.62 18.33 8.37
N GLU A 135 -6.26 19.57 8.08
CA GLU A 135 -6.61 20.24 6.82
C GLU A 135 -6.02 19.47 5.62
N GLU A 136 -4.77 19.03 5.69
CA GLU A 136 -4.16 18.24 4.61
C GLU A 136 -4.85 16.88 4.43
N LEU A 137 -5.36 16.26 5.51
CA LEU A 137 -6.16 15.04 5.40
C LEU A 137 -7.47 15.29 4.64
N GLU A 138 -8.21 16.32 5.01
CA GLU A 138 -9.56 16.59 4.49
C GLU A 138 -9.54 17.14 3.06
N GLU A 139 -8.56 17.99 2.74
CA GLU A 139 -8.47 18.67 1.45
C GLU A 139 -7.65 17.89 0.41
N ARG A 140 -6.59 17.19 0.85
CA ARG A 140 -5.64 16.53 -0.08
C ARG A 140 -5.73 15.02 -0.06
N LEU A 141 -5.48 14.37 1.09
CA LEU A 141 -5.42 12.90 1.10
C LEU A 141 -6.78 12.28 0.81
N PHE A 142 -7.82 12.72 1.53
CA PHE A 142 -9.18 12.22 1.39
C PHE A 142 -10.10 13.19 0.64
N GLY A 143 -9.53 14.18 -0.06
CA GLY A 143 -10.25 15.25 -0.74
C GLY A 143 -11.39 14.76 -1.63
N GLU A 144 -11.14 13.64 -2.32
CA GLU A 144 -12.01 13.04 -3.33
C GLU A 144 -13.05 12.05 -2.77
N LEU A 145 -12.97 11.72 -1.47
CA LEU A 145 -13.98 10.86 -0.83
C LEU A 145 -15.26 11.65 -0.57
N ASP A 146 -16.39 10.95 -0.59
CA ASP A 146 -17.66 11.52 -0.15
C ASP A 146 -17.57 12.01 1.31
N PRO A 147 -18.38 13.00 1.73
CA PRO A 147 -18.22 13.64 3.04
C PRO A 147 -18.28 12.68 4.24
N GLU A 148 -19.13 11.66 4.18
CA GLU A 148 -19.30 10.71 5.30
C GLU A 148 -18.08 9.78 5.41
N LEU A 149 -17.68 9.18 4.29
CA LEU A 149 -16.51 8.31 4.22
C LEU A 149 -15.21 9.07 4.51
N LYS A 150 -15.12 10.34 4.09
CA LYS A 150 -14.02 11.25 4.43
C LYS A 150 -13.93 11.44 5.94
N SER A 151 -15.03 11.81 6.60
CA SER A 151 -15.05 12.00 8.06
C SER A 151 -14.63 10.71 8.77
N TRP A 152 -15.17 9.57 8.32
CA TRP A 152 -14.83 8.26 8.86
C TRP A 152 -13.34 7.92 8.68
N ALA A 153 -12.74 8.23 7.54
CA ALA A 153 -11.33 7.96 7.27
C ALA A 153 -10.39 8.87 8.08
N VAL A 154 -10.72 10.16 8.20
CA VAL A 154 -9.94 11.15 8.97
C VAL A 154 -9.82 10.74 10.43
N GLU A 155 -10.89 10.22 11.05
CA GLU A 155 -10.90 9.73 12.44
C GLU A 155 -9.96 8.53 12.69
N ARG A 156 -9.57 7.81 11.63
CA ARG A 156 -8.79 6.56 11.72
C ARG A 156 -7.32 6.72 11.32
N VAL A 157 -6.95 7.92 10.85
CA VAL A 157 -5.57 8.22 10.52
C VAL A 157 -4.70 8.23 11.77
N THR A 158 -3.50 7.68 11.63
CA THR A 158 -2.44 7.76 12.64
C THR A 158 -1.18 8.37 12.04
N MET A 159 -0.30 8.89 12.89
CA MET A 159 1.02 9.36 12.46
C MET A 159 1.86 8.16 12.01
N HIS A 160 2.74 8.36 11.02
CA HIS A 160 3.56 7.27 10.45
C HIS A 160 4.98 7.29 11.03
N PRO A 161 5.63 6.13 11.24
CA PRO A 161 7.01 6.07 11.75
C PRO A 161 8.00 6.81 10.83
N ILE A 162 8.87 7.67 11.38
CA ILE A 162 9.83 8.47 10.57
C ILE A 162 10.92 7.62 9.89
N GLU A 163 11.20 6.43 10.43
CA GLU A 163 12.20 5.51 9.90
C GLU A 163 11.62 4.55 8.84
N ALA A 164 10.29 4.47 8.72
CA ALA A 164 9.57 3.71 7.70
C ALA A 164 9.52 4.47 6.36
N LYS A 165 10.70 4.88 5.89
CA LYS A 165 10.93 5.55 4.61
C LYS A 165 11.74 4.66 3.68
N ASP A 166 11.76 5.04 2.41
CA ASP A 166 12.61 4.41 1.41
C ASP A 166 14.08 4.45 1.82
N GLN A 167 14.76 3.33 1.58
CA GLN A 167 16.19 3.16 1.81
C GLN A 167 16.86 2.78 0.49
N PRO A 168 18.01 3.39 0.13
CA PRO A 168 18.74 3.03 -1.07
C PRO A 168 19.02 1.53 -1.14
N GLY A 169 18.72 0.91 -2.29
CA GLY A 169 18.95 -0.51 -2.55
C GLY A 169 17.97 -1.48 -1.88
N ALA A 170 17.02 -0.99 -1.07
CA ALA A 170 16.09 -1.87 -0.34
C ALA A 170 15.19 -2.71 -1.27
N LEU A 171 14.94 -2.24 -2.49
CA LEU A 171 14.10 -2.91 -3.49
C LEU A 171 14.91 -3.61 -4.59
N ASP A 172 16.24 -3.61 -4.54
CA ASP A 172 17.06 -4.16 -5.62
C ASP A 172 16.77 -5.64 -5.88
N GLU A 173 16.59 -6.42 -4.81
CA GLU A 173 16.26 -7.84 -4.87
C GLU A 173 14.87 -8.09 -5.51
N PHE A 174 13.91 -7.20 -5.27
CA PHE A 174 12.59 -7.28 -5.90
C PHE A 174 12.70 -7.09 -7.41
N TRP A 175 13.46 -6.07 -7.83
CA TRP A 175 13.65 -5.73 -9.23
C TRP A 175 14.56 -6.68 -10.01
N ALA A 176 15.31 -7.54 -9.31
CA ALA A 176 16.13 -8.60 -9.88
C ALA A 176 15.34 -9.89 -10.19
N GLN A 177 14.07 -9.97 -9.77
CA GLN A 177 13.24 -11.16 -9.87
C GLN A 177 12.05 -10.95 -10.82
N ASP A 178 11.54 -12.06 -11.36
CA ASP A 178 10.33 -12.06 -12.17
C ASP A 178 9.08 -12.25 -11.32
N TRP A 179 8.02 -11.49 -11.61
CA TRP A 179 6.77 -11.50 -10.88
C TRP A 179 5.56 -11.51 -11.81
N SER A 180 4.56 -12.36 -11.55
CA SER A 180 3.23 -12.08 -12.08
C SER A 180 2.73 -10.81 -11.41
N THR A 181 2.51 -9.76 -12.20
CA THR A 181 2.22 -8.43 -11.66
C THR A 181 0.96 -7.84 -12.27
N THR A 182 0.18 -7.15 -11.45
CA THR A 182 -0.88 -6.25 -11.89
C THR A 182 -0.62 -4.85 -11.34
N VAL A 183 -0.85 -3.82 -12.15
CA VAL A 183 -0.88 -2.42 -11.70
C VAL A 183 -2.27 -1.85 -11.97
N VAL A 184 -2.92 -1.35 -10.92
CA VAL A 184 -4.24 -0.69 -10.96
C VAL A 184 -4.02 0.78 -10.69
N ARG A 185 -4.19 1.63 -11.71
CA ARG A 185 -4.04 3.08 -11.59
C ARG A 185 -5.35 3.76 -11.25
N CYS A 186 -5.29 4.72 -10.35
CA CYS A 186 -6.40 5.65 -10.09
C CYS A 186 -6.24 6.92 -10.92
N LYS A 187 -7.19 7.21 -11.82
CA LYS A 187 -7.06 8.30 -12.80
C LYS A 187 -7.17 9.70 -12.18
N MET A 188 -7.90 9.84 -11.08
CA MET A 188 -8.07 11.12 -10.38
C MET A 188 -6.94 11.38 -9.38
N SER A 189 -6.23 10.32 -8.96
CA SER A 189 -5.07 10.43 -8.08
C SER A 189 -3.91 11.18 -8.75
N ALA A 190 -3.41 12.20 -8.06
CA ALA A 190 -2.21 12.91 -8.49
C ALA A 190 -0.91 12.16 -8.15
N ASN A 191 -0.92 11.35 -7.09
CA ASN A 191 0.26 10.63 -6.61
C ASN A 191 -0.14 9.21 -6.16
N PRO A 192 0.57 8.16 -6.60
CA PRO A 192 1.75 8.18 -7.48
C PRO A 192 1.43 8.64 -8.91
N PRO A 193 2.32 9.40 -9.58
CA PRO A 193 2.04 9.92 -10.93
C PRO A 193 1.97 8.81 -11.99
N LEU A 194 1.27 9.07 -13.09
CA LEU A 194 1.11 8.13 -14.21
C LEU A 194 2.45 7.56 -14.68
N ASP A 195 3.47 8.40 -14.90
CA ASP A 195 4.76 7.97 -15.41
C ASP A 195 5.45 6.94 -14.50
N HIS A 196 5.31 7.10 -13.18
CA HIS A 196 5.81 6.13 -12.21
C HIS A 196 5.11 4.78 -12.36
N GLN A 197 3.78 4.79 -12.41
CA GLN A 197 2.96 3.59 -12.50
C GLN A 197 3.14 2.88 -13.85
N ARG A 198 3.28 3.62 -14.95
CA ARG A 198 3.58 3.09 -16.29
C ARG A 198 4.95 2.42 -16.33
N ARG A 199 6.01 3.09 -15.87
CA ARG A 199 7.36 2.49 -15.82
C ARG A 199 7.40 1.23 -14.95
N THR A 200 6.65 1.22 -13.84
CA THR A 200 6.50 0.02 -13.00
C THR A 200 5.85 -1.11 -13.79
N ALA A 201 4.73 -0.85 -14.48
CA ALA A 201 4.04 -1.84 -15.28
C ALA A 201 4.91 -2.36 -16.44
N ASP A 202 5.58 -1.48 -17.17
CA ASP A 202 6.42 -1.83 -18.31
C ASP A 202 7.61 -2.69 -17.86
N LYS A 203 8.26 -2.33 -16.75
CA LYS A 203 9.41 -3.06 -16.22
C LYS A 203 9.06 -4.46 -15.72
N LEU A 204 7.85 -4.64 -15.17
CA LEU A 204 7.35 -5.92 -14.64
C LEU A 204 6.49 -6.70 -15.66
N ASN A 205 6.32 -6.19 -16.87
CA ASN A 205 5.37 -6.71 -17.86
C ASN A 205 3.98 -6.95 -17.25
N ALA A 206 3.52 -5.98 -16.45
CA ALA A 206 2.33 -6.13 -15.62
C ALA A 206 1.03 -5.95 -16.42
N THR A 207 0.00 -6.67 -16.01
CA THR A 207 -1.37 -6.38 -16.45
C THR A 207 -1.77 -4.98 -15.94
N TRP A 208 -2.30 -4.14 -16.82
CA TRP A 208 -2.72 -2.78 -16.49
C TRP A 208 -4.23 -2.64 -16.39
N HIS A 209 -4.68 -2.03 -15.31
CA HIS A 209 -6.06 -1.57 -15.13
C HIS A 209 -6.08 -0.10 -14.74
N GLU A 210 -7.18 0.58 -15.05
CA GLU A 210 -7.45 1.94 -14.59
C GLU A 210 -8.83 2.01 -13.94
N LEU A 211 -8.94 2.84 -12.90
CA LEU A 211 -10.19 3.18 -12.23
C LEU A 211 -10.41 4.69 -12.28
N ASP A 212 -11.66 5.10 -12.51
CA ASP A 212 -12.14 6.49 -12.32
C ASP A 212 -12.28 6.80 -10.82
N ALA A 213 -11.19 6.63 -10.09
CA ALA A 213 -11.13 6.79 -8.65
C ALA A 213 -10.00 7.74 -8.24
N GLY A 214 -10.14 8.25 -7.02
CA GLY A 214 -9.04 8.86 -6.27
C GLY A 214 -8.05 7.85 -5.71
N HIS A 215 -7.12 8.31 -4.88
CA HIS A 215 -6.02 7.48 -4.33
C HIS A 215 -6.48 6.26 -3.50
N TYR A 216 -7.75 6.24 -3.04
CA TYR A 216 -8.29 5.19 -2.18
C TYR A 216 -9.47 4.44 -2.81
N PRO A 217 -9.25 3.69 -3.91
CA PRO A 217 -10.31 2.93 -4.56
C PRO A 217 -10.84 1.80 -3.65
N MET A 218 -10.02 1.30 -2.74
CA MET A 218 -10.43 0.26 -1.77
C MET A 218 -11.51 0.71 -0.79
N LEU A 219 -11.68 2.02 -0.62
CA LEU A 219 -12.76 2.61 0.14
C LEU A 219 -13.91 3.08 -0.76
N SER A 220 -13.57 3.84 -1.81
CA SER A 220 -14.55 4.55 -2.64
C SER A 220 -15.18 3.70 -3.74
N HIS A 221 -14.44 2.73 -4.27
CA HIS A 221 -14.81 1.87 -5.39
C HIS A 221 -14.51 0.39 -5.07
N PRO A 222 -15.02 -0.12 -3.92
CA PRO A 222 -14.62 -1.44 -3.46
C PRO A 222 -15.17 -2.55 -4.35
N ASP A 223 -16.30 -2.34 -5.02
CA ASP A 223 -16.87 -3.29 -5.99
C ASP A 223 -15.93 -3.46 -7.19
N GLU A 224 -15.62 -2.36 -7.88
CA GLU A 224 -14.78 -2.35 -9.08
C GLU A 224 -13.38 -2.86 -8.79
N LEU A 225 -12.80 -2.47 -7.64
CA LEU A 225 -11.49 -2.99 -7.24
C LEU A 225 -11.55 -4.49 -6.94
N SER A 226 -12.60 -4.97 -6.28
CA SER A 226 -12.74 -6.40 -5.96
C SER A 226 -12.92 -7.23 -7.23
N ASP A 227 -13.69 -6.74 -8.21
CA ASP A 227 -13.85 -7.41 -9.51
C ASP A 227 -12.52 -7.58 -10.24
N ILE A 228 -11.68 -6.54 -10.26
CA ILE A 228 -10.32 -6.62 -10.80
C ILE A 228 -9.53 -7.69 -10.05
N LEU A 229 -9.49 -7.63 -8.72
CA LEU A 229 -8.72 -8.54 -7.88
C LEU A 229 -9.17 -10.00 -8.02
N LEU A 230 -10.48 -10.26 -8.14
CA LEU A 230 -11.06 -11.58 -8.31
C LEU A 230 -10.78 -12.16 -9.70
N GLY A 231 -10.66 -11.30 -10.73
CA GLY A 231 -10.28 -11.67 -12.09
C GLY A 231 -8.79 -11.98 -12.30
N LEU A 232 -7.96 -11.86 -11.26
CA LEU A 232 -6.52 -12.14 -11.34
C LEU A 232 -6.15 -13.63 -11.23
N LYS A 233 -7.13 -14.47 -10.85
CA LYS A 233 -6.97 -15.91 -10.66
C LYS A 233 -6.89 -16.67 -11.98
#